data_AF-A0A2Y9PUZ5-F1
#
_entry.id   AF-A0A2Y9PUZ5-F1
#
_cell.length_a   1.000
_cell.length_b   1.000
_cell.length_c   1.000
_cell.angle_alpha   90.00
_cell.angle_beta   90.00
_cell.angle_gamma   90.00
#
_symmetry.space_group_name_H-M   'P 1'
#
loop_
_entity.id
_entity.type
_entity.pdbx_description
1 polymer ?
#
loop_
_entity_poly.entity_id
_entity_poly.type
_entity_poly.pdbx_seq_one_letter_code
_entity_poly.pdbx_strand_id
1 'polypeptide(L)'
;MPSEEFIWLHNVYVENEEYAGLIIPPAPPRPDFEASREKLQKLGEGDSSITREEFAKMKEELEAEYLAIFKKTVAMHEVFLQRLAAHPTLRRDHNFFVFLEYGQDLSVRGKNRKELLGGFLRNIVKSADEALITGMSGLKEVDDFFEHERTFLLEYHTRIRDACLWADRVMHSHKCLAYDYIPTSAALSSLGTQEVNQLKTSFLKLAELFERLRKLEGRVASDEDLKLSDMLRYYVRDSQAAKDLLYRRLRALADYENANKALDKARTRNREVRTAESHQQLCCQRFERLSDSAKQGKPHGPGAPATALLTLPGSPFLSSPELMDFRSRRVSSFRKNLIELAELELKHAKASTLLLRNTLVTLKGEP
;
A
#
# COMPACT_ATOMS: atom_id res chain seq x y z
N MET A 1 0.47 -9.84 19.22
CA MET A 1 -0.41 -10.32 18.15
C MET A 1 0.41 -10.61 16.90
N PRO A 2 0.43 -11.87 16.44
CA PRO A 2 0.99 -12.25 15.15
C PRO A 2 0.32 -11.54 13.96
N SER A 3 1.06 -11.28 12.87
CA SER A 3 0.50 -10.68 11.64
C SER A 3 -0.63 -11.51 11.00
N GLU A 4 -0.75 -12.81 11.34
CA GLU A 4 -1.82 -13.67 10.85
C GLU A 4 -3.20 -13.26 11.40
N GLU A 5 -3.25 -12.77 12.64
CA GLU A 5 -4.50 -12.32 13.28
C GLU A 5 -5.07 -11.06 12.58
N PHE A 6 -4.19 -10.16 12.14
CA PHE A 6 -4.58 -8.97 11.37
C PHE A 6 -5.13 -9.34 9.99
N ILE A 7 -4.55 -10.35 9.34
CA ILE A 7 -5.05 -10.87 8.06
C ILE A 7 -6.41 -11.52 8.25
N TRP A 8 -6.60 -12.29 9.33
CA TRP A 8 -7.90 -12.86 9.68
C TRP A 8 -8.95 -11.75 9.86
N LEU A 9 -8.67 -10.76 10.72
CA LEU A 9 -9.59 -9.65 10.98
C LEU A 9 -9.96 -8.91 9.68
N HIS A 10 -8.98 -8.61 8.83
CA HIS A 10 -9.23 -8.03 7.52
C HIS A 10 -10.18 -8.89 6.66
N ASN A 11 -9.97 -10.20 6.60
CA ASN A 11 -10.83 -11.07 5.79
C ASN A 11 -12.27 -11.11 6.32
N VAL A 12 -12.46 -11.11 7.64
CA VAL A 12 -13.79 -11.03 8.26
C VAL A 12 -14.54 -9.80 7.77
N TYR A 13 -13.87 -8.64 7.70
CA TYR A 13 -14.47 -7.42 7.16
C TYR A 13 -14.76 -7.50 5.66
N VAL A 14 -13.83 -8.03 4.86
CA VAL A 14 -13.98 -8.13 3.40
C VAL A 14 -15.08 -9.11 2.99
N GLU A 15 -15.24 -10.20 3.74
CA GLU A 15 -16.19 -11.27 3.47
C GLU A 15 -17.60 -10.98 4.04
N ASN A 16 -17.73 -9.99 4.91
CA ASN A 16 -19.02 -9.58 5.46
C ASN A 16 -19.80 -8.67 4.48
N GLU A 17 -20.95 -9.18 4.03
CA GLU A 17 -21.89 -8.47 3.14
C GLU A 17 -22.43 -7.16 3.73
N GLU A 18 -22.49 -7.02 5.06
CA GLU A 18 -22.93 -5.76 5.69
C GLU A 18 -21.94 -4.61 5.44
N TYR A 19 -20.67 -4.94 5.21
CA TYR A 19 -19.60 -3.97 4.94
C TYR A 19 -19.26 -3.89 3.45
N ALA A 20 -20.07 -4.51 2.58
CA ALA A 20 -19.78 -4.59 1.16
C ALA A 20 -19.79 -3.22 0.45
N GLY A 21 -20.43 -2.21 1.04
CA GLY A 21 -20.44 -0.82 0.56
C GLY A 21 -19.38 0.09 1.17
N LEU A 22 -18.43 -0.45 1.95
CA LEU A 22 -17.40 0.31 2.66
C LEU A 22 -15.99 0.03 2.10
N ILE A 23 -15.08 1.00 2.21
CA ILE A 23 -13.66 0.80 1.89
C ILE A 23 -12.97 0.18 3.10
N ILE A 24 -12.80 -1.15 3.04
CA ILE A 24 -12.08 -1.87 4.09
C ILE A 24 -10.60 -1.48 4.05
N PRO A 25 -10.00 -1.04 5.17
CA PRO A 25 -8.58 -0.73 5.22
C PRO A 25 -7.73 -1.91 4.75
N PRO A 26 -6.65 -1.70 3.97
CA PRO A 26 -5.86 -2.81 3.46
C PRO A 26 -5.15 -3.53 4.60
N ALA A 27 -5.08 -4.86 4.51
CA ALA A 27 -4.35 -5.67 5.48
C ALA A 27 -2.90 -5.19 5.63
N PRO A 28 -2.37 -5.11 6.87
CA PRO A 28 -0.95 -4.90 7.10
C PRO A 28 -0.14 -5.96 6.33
N PRO A 29 0.97 -5.59 5.67
CA PRO A 29 1.79 -6.56 4.98
C PRO A 29 2.49 -7.46 6.02
N ARG A 30 2.71 -8.71 5.64
CA ARG A 30 3.54 -9.62 6.44
C ARG A 30 4.99 -9.11 6.40
N PRO A 31 5.62 -8.84 7.55
CA PRO A 31 7.02 -8.46 7.58
C PRO A 31 7.91 -9.64 7.21
N ASP A 32 8.99 -9.34 6.49
CA ASP A 32 10.06 -10.30 6.23
C ASP A 32 11.18 -10.10 7.25
N PHE A 33 11.18 -10.95 8.27
CA PHE A 33 12.27 -11.03 9.25
C PHE A 33 13.25 -12.16 8.92
N GLU A 34 13.00 -12.95 7.87
CA GLU A 34 13.76 -14.16 7.57
C GLU A 34 15.18 -13.79 7.13
N ALA A 35 15.32 -12.77 6.28
CA ALA A 35 16.63 -12.24 5.88
C ALA A 35 17.48 -11.78 7.08
N SER A 36 16.88 -11.06 8.05
CA SER A 36 17.60 -10.64 9.26
C SER A 36 17.96 -11.81 10.17
N ARG A 37 17.07 -12.81 10.30
CA ARG A 37 17.32 -14.02 11.10
C ARG A 37 18.44 -14.88 10.50
N GLU A 38 18.44 -15.06 9.18
CA GLU A 38 19.46 -15.83 8.46
C GLU A 38 20.83 -15.15 8.58
N LYS A 39 20.91 -13.82 8.41
CA LYS A 39 22.14 -13.06 8.64
C LYS A 39 22.64 -13.19 10.09
N LEU A 40 21.75 -13.15 11.08
CA LEU A 40 22.12 -13.31 12.50
C LEU A 40 22.66 -14.72 12.78
N GLN A 41 22.05 -15.73 12.18
CA GLN A 41 22.47 -17.11 12.31
C GLN A 41 23.86 -17.32 11.69
N LYS A 42 24.08 -16.85 10.45
CA LYS A 42 25.40 -16.91 9.78
C LYS A 42 26.48 -16.17 10.57
N LEU A 43 26.13 -15.04 11.18
CA LEU A 43 27.06 -14.31 12.06
C LEU A 43 27.44 -15.16 13.29
N GLY A 44 26.47 -15.88 13.87
CA GLY A 44 26.69 -16.77 15.03
C GLY A 44 27.43 -18.07 14.73
N GLU A 45 27.43 -18.53 13.48
CA GLU A 45 28.16 -19.73 13.03
C GLU A 45 29.68 -19.51 12.92
N GLY A 46 30.14 -18.25 13.04
CA GLY A 46 31.53 -17.89 13.30
C GLY A 46 32.48 -18.12 12.13
N ASP A 47 32.74 -17.06 11.36
CA ASP A 47 33.91 -17.05 10.49
C ASP A 47 35.16 -16.72 11.33
N SER A 48 36.16 -17.60 11.32
CA SER A 48 37.42 -17.49 12.07
C SER A 48 38.27 -16.26 11.70
N SER A 49 37.86 -15.52 10.66
CA SER A 49 38.50 -14.31 10.17
C SER A 49 38.03 -13.01 10.84
N ILE A 50 36.88 -13.01 11.54
CA ILE A 50 36.23 -11.78 12.03
C ILE A 50 36.72 -11.43 13.45
N THR A 51 37.18 -10.19 13.64
CA THR A 51 37.57 -9.70 14.97
C THR A 51 36.36 -9.51 15.88
N ARG A 52 36.58 -9.52 17.21
CA ARG A 52 35.51 -9.27 18.19
C ARG A 52 34.81 -7.91 17.98
N GLU A 53 35.58 -6.91 17.55
CA GLU A 53 35.10 -5.54 17.30
C GLU A 53 34.25 -5.48 16.03
N GLU A 54 34.68 -6.14 14.95
CA GLU A 54 33.89 -6.26 13.71
C GLU A 54 32.61 -7.05 13.93
N PHE A 55 32.68 -8.14 14.70
CA PHE A 55 31.50 -8.92 15.08
C PHE A 55 30.48 -8.07 15.84
N ALA A 56 30.93 -7.30 16.84
CA ALA A 56 30.05 -6.43 17.61
C ALA A 56 29.35 -5.40 16.71
N LYS A 57 30.09 -4.81 15.76
CA LYS A 57 29.55 -3.84 14.82
C LYS A 57 28.55 -4.44 13.84
N MET A 58 28.85 -5.61 13.25
CA MET A 58 27.92 -6.32 12.36
C MET A 58 26.63 -6.71 13.09
N LYS A 59 26.75 -7.13 14.35
CA LYS A 59 25.60 -7.43 15.19
C LYS A 59 24.74 -6.20 15.44
N GLU A 60 25.35 -5.07 15.79
CA GLU A 60 24.63 -3.80 16.02
C GLU A 60 23.92 -3.31 14.74
N GLU A 61 24.57 -3.38 13.58
CA GLU A 61 23.96 -3.04 12.28
C GLU A 61 22.75 -3.92 11.98
N LEU A 62 22.84 -5.22 12.28
CA LEU A 62 21.74 -6.15 12.06
C LEU A 62 20.56 -5.94 13.04
N GLU A 63 20.85 -5.66 14.30
CA GLU A 63 19.83 -5.30 15.30
C GLU A 63 19.10 -4.00 14.90
N ALA A 64 19.83 -3.04 14.33
CA ALA A 64 19.24 -1.81 13.79
C ALA A 64 18.33 -2.08 12.57
N GLU A 65 18.76 -2.94 11.62
CA GLU A 65 17.93 -3.38 10.49
C GLU A 65 16.64 -4.05 10.98
N TYR A 66 16.75 -4.99 11.93
CA TYR A 66 15.61 -5.69 12.52
C TYR A 66 14.64 -4.71 13.18
N LEU A 67 15.16 -3.79 14.00
CA LEU A 67 14.36 -2.79 14.71
C LEU A 67 13.63 -1.86 13.73
N ALA A 68 14.26 -1.50 12.60
CA ALA A 68 13.62 -0.70 11.56
C ALA A 68 12.43 -1.43 10.93
N ILE A 69 12.60 -2.71 10.58
CA ILE A 69 11.51 -3.56 10.05
C ILE A 69 10.39 -3.70 11.09
N PHE A 70 10.74 -3.93 12.36
CA PHE A 70 9.78 -4.05 13.45
C PHE A 70 8.97 -2.76 13.63
N LYS A 71 9.62 -1.59 13.71
CA LYS A 71 8.93 -0.29 13.85
C LYS A 71 8.02 -0.01 12.67
N LYS A 72 8.48 -0.28 11.44
CA LYS A 72 7.67 -0.16 10.23
C LYS A 72 6.45 -1.08 10.30
N THR A 73 6.64 -2.33 10.73
CA THR A 73 5.56 -3.30 10.94
C THR A 73 4.53 -2.74 11.92
N VAL A 74 4.95 -2.33 13.11
CA VAL A 74 4.07 -1.76 14.14
C VAL A 74 3.28 -0.58 13.60
N ALA A 75 3.93 0.37 12.92
CA ALA A 75 3.26 1.53 12.35
C ALA A 75 2.17 1.14 11.33
N MET A 76 2.42 0.11 10.49
CA MET A 76 1.42 -0.36 9.52
C MET A 76 0.24 -1.07 10.18
N HIS A 77 0.50 -1.82 11.25
CA HIS A 77 -0.55 -2.47 12.04
C HIS A 77 -1.37 -1.42 12.80
N GLU A 78 -0.72 -0.42 13.37
CA GLU A 78 -1.36 0.71 14.04
C GLU A 78 -2.29 1.49 13.09
N VAL A 79 -1.81 1.86 11.90
CA VAL A 79 -2.62 2.56 10.88
C VAL A 79 -3.88 1.75 10.51
N PHE A 80 -3.75 0.43 10.37
CA PHE A 80 -4.89 -0.43 10.08
C PHE A 80 -5.94 -0.38 11.21
N LEU A 81 -5.52 -0.53 12.47
CA LEU A 81 -6.42 -0.48 13.62
C LEU A 81 -7.02 0.91 13.83
N GLN A 82 -6.24 1.97 13.67
CA GLN A 82 -6.72 3.34 13.75
C GLN A 82 -7.80 3.61 12.71
N ARG A 83 -7.66 3.08 11.49
CA ARG A 83 -8.68 3.21 10.46
C ARG A 83 -9.98 2.48 10.81
N LEU A 84 -9.88 1.26 11.35
CA LEU A 84 -11.06 0.54 11.83
C LEU A 84 -11.75 1.29 12.97
N ALA A 85 -10.99 1.77 13.95
CA ALA A 85 -11.49 2.48 15.11
C ALA A 85 -12.10 3.86 14.78
N ALA A 86 -11.53 4.56 13.79
CA ALA A 86 -12.03 5.86 13.34
C ALA A 86 -13.32 5.76 12.52
N HIS A 87 -13.56 4.61 11.87
CA HIS A 87 -14.73 4.43 11.02
C HIS A 87 -16.01 4.25 11.87
N PRO A 88 -17.10 5.01 11.63
CA PRO A 88 -18.32 4.98 12.46
C PRO A 88 -18.98 3.60 12.61
N THR A 89 -19.00 2.83 11.52
CA THR A 89 -19.55 1.45 11.46
C THR A 89 -18.53 0.39 11.89
N LEU A 90 -17.36 0.28 11.23
CA LEU A 90 -16.39 -0.79 11.49
C LEU A 90 -15.94 -0.86 12.95
N ARG A 91 -15.78 0.28 13.63
CA ARG A 91 -15.40 0.31 15.05
C ARG A 91 -16.35 -0.43 16.00
N ARG A 92 -17.58 -0.73 15.56
CA ARG A 92 -18.62 -1.41 16.34
C ARG A 92 -18.66 -2.92 16.06
N ASP A 93 -17.81 -3.44 15.19
CA ASP A 93 -17.78 -4.86 14.85
C ASP A 93 -17.37 -5.72 16.06
N HIS A 94 -18.09 -6.82 16.28
CA HIS A 94 -17.81 -7.72 17.40
C HIS A 94 -16.42 -8.34 17.31
N ASN A 95 -15.98 -8.77 16.13
CA ASN A 95 -14.66 -9.39 15.95
C ASN A 95 -13.54 -8.38 16.18
N PHE A 96 -13.79 -7.09 15.95
CA PHE A 96 -12.82 -6.05 16.30
C PHE A 96 -12.65 -5.88 17.81
N PHE A 97 -13.73 -5.92 18.59
CA PHE A 97 -13.63 -5.93 20.06
C PHE A 97 -12.92 -7.18 20.56
N VAL A 98 -13.30 -8.36 20.05
CA VAL A 98 -12.61 -9.63 20.38
C VAL A 98 -11.13 -9.52 20.05
N PHE A 99 -10.79 -9.01 18.86
CA PHE A 99 -9.40 -8.83 18.45
C PHE A 99 -8.62 -7.92 19.41
N LEU A 100 -9.21 -6.84 19.94
CA LEU A 100 -8.53 -5.90 20.82
C LEU A 100 -8.45 -6.35 22.29
N GLU A 101 -9.47 -7.06 22.78
CA GLU A 101 -9.64 -7.38 24.20
C GLU A 101 -9.22 -8.81 24.56
N TYR A 102 -9.15 -9.71 23.59
CA TYR A 102 -8.81 -11.10 23.85
C TYR A 102 -7.32 -11.25 24.19
N GLY A 103 -7.04 -11.60 25.46
CA GLY A 103 -5.68 -11.67 26.01
C GLY A 103 -4.91 -12.97 25.72
N GLN A 104 -5.50 -13.91 24.98
CA GLN A 104 -4.86 -15.15 24.53
C GLN A 104 -4.68 -15.13 23.01
N ASP A 105 -3.89 -16.06 22.45
CA ASP A 105 -3.79 -16.18 21.00
C ASP A 105 -5.15 -16.58 20.42
N LEU A 106 -5.60 -15.89 19.37
CA LEU A 106 -6.86 -16.23 18.68
C LEU A 106 -6.79 -17.60 17.99
N SER A 107 -5.61 -18.23 17.93
CA SER A 107 -5.34 -19.54 17.30
C SER A 107 -5.85 -19.62 15.85
N VAL A 108 -5.92 -18.47 15.19
CA VAL A 108 -6.38 -18.36 13.80
C VAL A 108 -5.33 -18.97 12.90
N ARG A 109 -5.73 -20.05 12.23
CA ARG A 109 -4.88 -20.77 11.30
C ARG A 109 -4.42 -19.83 10.18
N GLY A 110 -3.11 -19.65 10.03
CA GLY A 110 -2.52 -19.00 8.86
C GLY A 110 -2.96 -19.67 7.55
N LYS A 111 -3.18 -18.86 6.51
CA LYS A 111 -3.56 -19.39 5.19
C LYS A 111 -2.43 -20.26 4.63
N ASN A 112 -2.76 -21.48 4.20
CA ASN A 112 -1.77 -22.36 3.58
C ASN A 112 -1.41 -21.88 2.15
N ARG A 113 -0.33 -22.41 1.56
CA ARG A 113 0.13 -22.00 0.22
C ARG A 113 -0.95 -22.14 -0.88
N LYS A 114 -1.87 -23.12 -0.75
CA LYS A 114 -2.99 -23.30 -1.69
C LYS A 114 -4.07 -22.23 -1.51
N GLU A 115 -4.37 -21.82 -0.29
CA GLU A 115 -5.32 -20.74 0.02
C GLU A 115 -4.77 -19.36 -0.39
N LEU A 116 -3.46 -19.13 -0.25
CA LEU A 116 -2.81 -17.96 -0.84
C LEU A 116 -2.97 -17.95 -2.36
N LEU A 117 -2.65 -19.07 -3.03
CA LEU A 117 -2.82 -19.23 -4.48
C LEU A 117 -4.29 -19.03 -4.91
N GLY A 118 -5.25 -19.52 -4.11
CA GLY A 118 -6.67 -19.29 -4.29
C GLY A 118 -7.06 -17.81 -4.22
N GLY A 119 -6.39 -17.02 -3.37
CA GLY A 119 -6.53 -15.57 -3.33
C GLY A 119 -6.11 -14.89 -4.65
N PHE A 120 -5.02 -15.36 -5.27
CA PHE A 120 -4.60 -14.89 -6.60
C PHE A 120 -5.61 -15.28 -7.68
N LEU A 121 -6.13 -16.52 -7.67
CA LEU A 121 -7.15 -16.97 -8.62
C LEU A 121 -8.45 -16.16 -8.49
N ARG A 122 -8.86 -15.84 -7.26
CA ARG A 122 -10.04 -15.00 -7.01
C ARG A 122 -9.91 -13.60 -7.60
N ASN A 123 -8.72 -13.00 -7.56
CA ASN A 123 -8.46 -11.70 -8.18
C ASN A 123 -8.52 -11.76 -9.72
N ILE A 124 -8.04 -12.87 -10.32
CA ILE A 124 -8.13 -13.10 -11.77
C ILE A 124 -9.58 -13.30 -12.21
N VAL A 125 -10.33 -14.15 -11.49
CA VAL A 125 -11.77 -14.38 -11.72
C VAL A 125 -12.54 -13.07 -11.62
N LYS A 126 -12.28 -12.29 -10.57
CA LYS A 126 -12.86 -10.95 -10.38
C LYS A 126 -12.58 -10.02 -11.56
N SER A 127 -11.35 -9.99 -12.06
CA SER A 127 -10.98 -9.15 -13.20
C SER A 127 -11.66 -9.59 -14.49
N ALA A 128 -11.76 -10.90 -14.74
CA ALA A 128 -12.46 -11.45 -15.90
C ALA A 128 -13.97 -11.19 -15.83
N ASP A 129 -14.56 -11.34 -14.64
CA ASP A 129 -15.97 -11.04 -14.38
C ASP A 129 -16.26 -9.54 -14.54
N GLU A 130 -15.39 -8.65 -14.06
CA GLU A 130 -15.53 -7.21 -14.28
C GLU A 130 -15.48 -6.85 -15.77
N ALA A 131 -14.56 -7.45 -16.53
CA ALA A 131 -14.49 -7.26 -17.97
C ALA A 131 -15.74 -7.80 -18.69
N LEU A 132 -16.28 -8.94 -18.24
CA LEU A 132 -17.53 -9.50 -18.77
C LEU A 132 -18.73 -8.57 -18.51
N ILE A 133 -18.86 -8.07 -17.28
CA ILE A 133 -19.95 -7.18 -16.88
C ILE A 133 -19.90 -5.89 -17.69
N THR A 134 -18.76 -5.23 -17.72
CA THR A 134 -18.62 -3.93 -18.40
C THR A 134 -18.52 -4.01 -19.93
N GLY A 135 -17.96 -5.09 -20.48
CA GLY A 135 -17.68 -5.22 -21.91
C GLY A 135 -18.69 -6.05 -22.70
N MET A 136 -19.13 -7.20 -22.17
CA MET A 136 -19.94 -8.17 -22.91
C MET A 136 -21.43 -8.11 -22.57
N SER A 137 -21.77 -7.76 -21.33
CA SER A 137 -23.19 -7.72 -20.91
C SER A 137 -23.90 -6.41 -21.26
N GLY A 138 -23.16 -5.40 -21.76
CA GLY A 138 -23.70 -4.07 -22.10
C GLY A 138 -24.22 -3.29 -20.89
N LEU A 139 -23.91 -3.77 -19.70
CA LEU A 139 -24.42 -3.27 -18.43
C LEU A 139 -23.68 -1.98 -18.12
N LYS A 140 -24.31 -0.87 -18.53
CA LYS A 140 -23.78 0.47 -18.29
C LYS A 140 -24.13 0.86 -16.87
N GLU A 141 -23.16 1.40 -16.14
CA GLU A 141 -23.46 2.05 -14.86
C GLU A 141 -24.51 3.13 -15.12
N VAL A 142 -25.72 2.94 -14.57
CA VAL A 142 -26.86 3.84 -14.79
C VAL A 142 -26.67 5.16 -14.05
N ASP A 143 -25.65 5.22 -13.20
CA ASP A 143 -25.38 6.30 -12.28
C ASP A 143 -24.09 7.04 -12.63
N ASP A 144 -24.25 8.24 -13.19
CA ASP A 144 -23.15 9.10 -13.65
C ASP A 144 -22.06 9.34 -12.60
N PHE A 145 -22.44 9.41 -11.31
CA PHE A 145 -21.46 9.59 -10.23
C PHE A 145 -20.56 8.36 -10.10
N PHE A 146 -21.13 7.16 -10.06
CA PHE A 146 -20.33 5.94 -9.93
C PHE A 146 -19.52 5.63 -11.19
N GLU A 147 -20.02 6.00 -12.38
CA GLU A 147 -19.27 5.88 -13.62
C GLU A 147 -18.03 6.81 -13.60
N HIS A 148 -18.20 8.05 -13.17
CA HIS A 148 -17.11 9.01 -13.01
C HIS A 148 -16.07 8.54 -12.00
N GLU A 149 -16.51 8.16 -10.79
CA GLU A 149 -15.62 7.68 -9.72
C GLU A 149 -14.88 6.40 -10.13
N ARG A 150 -15.53 5.49 -10.85
CA ARG A 150 -14.88 4.29 -11.39
C ARG A 150 -13.77 4.64 -12.38
N THR A 151 -14.07 5.52 -13.33
CA THR A 151 -13.09 5.96 -14.34
C THR A 151 -11.88 6.61 -13.67
N PHE A 152 -12.12 7.53 -12.72
CA PHE A 152 -11.08 8.16 -11.94
C PHE A 152 -10.24 7.15 -11.16
N LEU A 153 -10.87 6.22 -10.43
CA LEU A 153 -10.15 5.23 -9.63
C LEU A 153 -9.34 4.25 -10.46
N LEU A 154 -9.81 3.87 -11.65
CA LEU A 154 -9.04 3.02 -12.57
C LEU A 154 -7.77 3.72 -13.07
N GLU A 155 -7.91 4.97 -13.51
CA GLU A 155 -6.75 5.77 -13.93
C GLU A 155 -5.80 6.01 -12.75
N TYR A 156 -6.32 6.46 -11.62
CA TYR A 156 -5.54 6.71 -10.41
C TYR A 156 -4.78 5.46 -9.95
N HIS A 157 -5.45 4.30 -9.89
CA HIS A 157 -4.85 3.03 -9.49
C HIS A 157 -3.71 2.61 -10.44
N THR A 158 -3.88 2.83 -11.74
CA THR A 158 -2.83 2.55 -12.73
C THR A 158 -1.62 3.46 -12.49
N ARG A 159 -1.85 4.77 -12.36
CA ARG A 159 -0.79 5.75 -12.13
C ARG A 159 -0.03 5.50 -10.82
N ILE A 160 -0.75 5.16 -9.74
CA ILE A 160 -0.11 4.91 -8.45
C ILE A 160 0.73 3.62 -8.46
N ARG A 161 0.25 2.57 -9.13
CA ARG A 161 0.98 1.32 -9.31
C ARG A 161 2.25 1.56 -10.13
N ASP A 162 2.13 2.28 -11.24
CA ASP A 162 3.28 2.56 -12.10
C ASP A 162 4.30 3.43 -11.36
N ALA A 163 3.86 4.46 -10.64
CA ALA A 163 4.74 5.28 -9.78
C ALA A 163 5.44 4.45 -8.71
N CYS A 164 4.75 3.50 -8.08
CA CYS A 164 5.34 2.58 -7.11
C CYS A 164 6.48 1.75 -7.74
N LEU A 165 6.25 1.21 -8.95
CA LEU A 165 7.27 0.44 -9.68
C LEU A 165 8.47 1.30 -10.06
N TRP A 166 8.25 2.56 -10.44
CA TRP A 166 9.33 3.50 -10.73
C TRP A 166 10.14 3.83 -9.46
N ALA A 167 9.49 4.08 -8.33
CA ALA A 167 10.16 4.33 -7.06
C ALA A 167 11.02 3.12 -6.64
N ASP A 168 10.49 1.90 -6.75
CA ASP A 168 11.26 0.67 -6.45
C ASP A 168 12.50 0.52 -7.34
N ARG A 169 12.42 0.91 -8.63
CA ARG A 169 13.58 0.93 -9.54
C ARG A 169 14.63 1.95 -9.12
N VAL A 170 14.21 3.16 -8.73
CA VAL A 170 15.14 4.19 -8.21
C VAL A 170 15.84 3.68 -6.94
N MET A 171 15.10 3.05 -6.03
CA MET A 171 15.68 2.47 -4.81
C MET A 171 16.69 1.37 -5.11
N HIS A 172 16.42 0.56 -6.14
CA HIS A 172 17.38 -0.43 -6.62
C HIS A 172 18.63 0.23 -7.21
N SER A 173 18.49 1.29 -8.01
CA SER A 173 19.62 2.04 -8.58
C SER A 173 20.52 2.65 -7.51
N HIS A 174 19.96 3.27 -6.46
CA HIS A 174 20.76 3.78 -5.32
C HIS A 174 21.54 2.66 -4.64
N LYS A 175 20.91 1.49 -4.42
CA LYS A 175 21.60 0.33 -3.83
C LYS A 175 22.74 -0.15 -4.72
N CYS A 176 22.53 -0.26 -6.03
CA CYS A 176 23.58 -0.64 -6.98
C CYS A 176 24.74 0.37 -6.97
N LEU A 177 24.45 1.67 -6.98
CA LEU A 177 25.48 2.72 -6.91
C LEU A 177 26.28 2.63 -5.60
N ALA A 178 25.62 2.37 -4.47
CA ALA A 178 26.30 2.13 -3.20
C ALA A 178 27.21 0.89 -3.26
N TYR A 179 26.77 -0.19 -3.92
CA TYR A 179 27.62 -1.38 -4.13
C TYR A 179 28.82 -1.09 -5.02
N ASP A 180 28.66 -0.30 -6.08
CA ASP A 180 29.75 0.05 -7.02
C ASP A 180 30.86 0.87 -6.35
N TYR A 181 30.54 1.64 -5.30
CA TYR A 181 31.55 2.37 -4.53
C TYR A 181 32.50 1.46 -3.74
N ILE A 182 32.11 0.22 -3.42
CA ILE A 182 32.94 -0.73 -2.66
C ILE A 182 34.23 -1.09 -3.43
N PRO A 183 34.17 -1.65 -4.66
CA PRO A 183 35.38 -1.98 -5.40
C PRO A 183 36.21 -0.73 -5.74
N THR A 184 35.60 0.42 -5.99
CA THR A 184 36.34 1.68 -6.23
C THR A 184 37.14 2.09 -4.98
N SER A 185 36.52 2.09 -3.81
CA SER A 185 37.15 2.36 -2.52
C SER A 185 38.31 1.39 -2.24
N ALA A 186 38.10 0.10 -2.47
CA ALA A 186 39.11 -0.93 -2.25
C ALA A 186 40.31 -0.77 -3.20
N ALA A 187 40.06 -0.50 -4.49
CA ALA A 187 41.12 -0.28 -5.48
C ALA A 187 41.98 0.95 -5.14
N LEU A 188 41.34 2.07 -4.76
CA LEU A 188 42.05 3.27 -4.32
C LEU A 188 42.85 3.03 -3.04
N SER A 189 42.30 2.28 -2.09
CA SER A 189 43.03 1.89 -0.88
C SER A 189 44.28 1.07 -1.21
N SER A 190 44.16 0.10 -2.13
CA SER A 190 45.29 -0.71 -2.59
C SER A 190 46.36 0.10 -3.31
N LEU A 191 45.98 1.09 -4.12
CA LEU A 191 46.95 1.98 -4.74
C LEU A 191 47.70 2.80 -3.66
N GLY A 192 46.96 3.34 -2.70
CA GLY A 192 47.55 4.09 -1.59
C GLY A 192 48.52 3.28 -0.73
N THR A 193 48.32 1.96 -0.56
CA THR A 193 49.24 1.12 0.21
C THR A 193 50.52 0.76 -0.54
N GLN A 194 50.48 0.75 -1.87
CA GLN A 194 51.62 0.43 -2.74
C GLN A 194 52.48 1.65 -3.07
N GLU A 195 51.88 2.85 -3.07
CA GLU A 195 52.58 4.10 -3.36
C GLU A 195 53.51 4.54 -2.22
N VAL A 196 54.69 5.04 -2.59
CA VAL A 196 55.73 5.52 -1.65
C VAL A 196 55.90 7.05 -1.67
N ASN A 197 55.23 7.74 -2.61
CA ASN A 197 55.29 9.19 -2.77
C ASN A 197 54.06 9.89 -2.14
N GLN A 198 53.93 11.20 -2.34
CA GLN A 198 52.85 12.02 -1.80
C GLN A 198 51.44 11.59 -2.27
N LEU A 199 51.31 10.93 -3.43
CA LEU A 199 50.03 10.43 -3.96
C LEU A 199 49.41 9.34 -3.08
N LYS A 200 50.18 8.68 -2.22
CA LYS A 200 49.67 7.74 -1.21
C LYS A 200 48.51 8.35 -0.42
N THR A 201 48.70 9.57 0.10
CA THR A 201 47.69 10.24 0.94
C THR A 201 46.45 10.57 0.11
N SER A 202 46.64 11.08 -1.10
CA SER A 202 45.57 11.34 -2.06
C SER A 202 44.72 10.10 -2.33
N PHE A 203 45.33 8.95 -2.64
CA PHE A 203 44.60 7.70 -2.90
C PHE A 203 43.81 7.21 -1.70
N LEU A 204 44.41 7.24 -0.49
CA LEU A 204 43.71 6.86 0.74
C LEU A 204 42.54 7.81 1.06
N LYS A 205 42.69 9.11 0.76
CA LYS A 205 41.61 10.10 0.95
C LYS A 205 40.48 9.93 -0.04
N LEU A 206 40.78 9.58 -1.29
CA LEU A 206 39.76 9.24 -2.28
C LEU A 206 39.03 7.95 -1.89
N ALA A 207 39.74 6.91 -1.41
CA ALA A 207 39.11 5.70 -0.89
C ALA A 207 38.13 6.01 0.25
N GLU A 208 38.57 6.82 1.23
CA GLU A 208 37.74 7.27 2.33
C GLU A 208 36.49 8.04 1.86
N LEU A 209 36.62 8.87 0.82
CA LEU A 209 35.49 9.56 0.20
C LEU A 209 34.47 8.56 -0.35
N PHE A 210 34.90 7.55 -1.11
CA PHE A 210 33.99 6.56 -1.68
C PHE A 210 33.26 5.72 -0.61
N GLU A 211 33.91 5.36 0.50
CA GLU A 211 33.20 4.74 1.64
C GLU A 211 32.14 5.66 2.26
N ARG A 212 32.45 6.97 2.37
CA ARG A 212 31.50 7.95 2.91
C ARG A 212 30.33 8.17 1.94
N LEU A 213 30.58 8.21 0.63
CA LEU A 213 29.56 8.30 -0.40
C LEU A 213 28.68 7.04 -0.41
N ARG A 214 29.25 5.84 -0.26
CA ARG A 214 28.48 4.59 -0.09
C ARG A 214 27.49 4.65 1.07
N LYS A 215 27.94 5.10 2.23
CA LYS A 215 27.06 5.23 3.41
C LYS A 215 25.99 6.29 3.20
N LEU A 216 26.32 7.39 2.52
CA LEU A 216 25.35 8.42 2.17
C LEU A 216 24.30 7.87 1.20
N GLU A 217 24.72 7.20 0.14
CA GLU A 217 23.85 6.63 -0.89
C GLU A 217 22.90 5.57 -0.31
N GLY A 218 23.40 4.70 0.57
CA GLY A 218 22.55 3.76 1.30
C GLY A 218 21.51 4.46 2.19
N ARG A 219 21.85 5.63 2.75
CA ARG A 219 20.90 6.45 3.52
C ARG A 219 19.87 7.11 2.61
N VAL A 220 20.26 7.62 1.43
CA VAL A 220 19.32 8.13 0.41
C VAL A 220 18.29 7.05 0.09
N ALA A 221 18.76 5.85 -0.29
CA ALA A 221 17.87 4.71 -0.59
C ALA A 221 16.92 4.37 0.56
N SER A 222 17.38 4.38 1.80
CA SER A 222 16.55 4.02 2.96
C SER A 222 15.51 5.09 3.30
N ASP A 223 15.91 6.36 3.27
CA ASP A 223 15.06 7.50 3.58
C ASP A 223 13.97 7.67 2.51
N GLU A 224 14.32 7.54 1.23
CA GLU A 224 13.38 7.64 0.12
C GLU A 224 12.43 6.44 0.04
N ASP A 225 12.90 5.21 0.31
CA ASP A 225 12.03 4.03 0.37
C ASP A 225 10.95 4.18 1.45
N LEU A 226 11.33 4.77 2.58
CA LEU A 226 10.43 5.02 3.71
C LEU A 226 9.38 6.12 3.40
N LYS A 227 9.75 7.18 2.70
CA LYS A 227 8.85 8.33 2.46
C LYS A 227 8.05 8.24 1.16
N LEU A 228 8.65 7.69 0.11
CA LEU A 228 8.03 7.60 -1.19
C LEU A 228 7.46 6.20 -1.42
N SER A 229 8.32 5.19 -1.50
CA SER A 229 7.92 3.85 -1.93
C SER A 229 6.90 3.21 -0.99
N ASP A 230 7.07 3.34 0.33
CA ASP A 230 6.10 2.84 1.31
C ASP A 230 4.73 3.51 1.21
N MET A 231 4.71 4.83 1.03
CA MET A 231 3.47 5.58 0.80
C MET A 231 2.79 5.08 -0.49
N LEU A 232 3.53 4.93 -1.58
CA LEU A 232 3.00 4.44 -2.86
C LEU A 232 2.43 3.02 -2.71
N ARG A 233 3.18 2.09 -2.10
CA ARG A 233 2.71 0.71 -1.80
C ARG A 233 1.44 0.67 -0.97
N TYR A 234 1.31 1.58 0.00
CA TYR A 234 0.08 1.71 0.77
C TYR A 234 -1.08 2.15 -0.12
N TYR A 235 -0.93 3.20 -0.93
CA TYR A 235 -2.02 3.71 -1.77
C TYR A 235 -2.34 2.85 -3.01
N VAL A 236 -1.42 1.99 -3.46
CA VAL A 236 -1.76 0.90 -4.40
C VAL A 236 -2.81 -0.02 -3.78
N ARG A 237 -2.62 -0.42 -2.52
CA ARG A 237 -3.57 -1.30 -1.81
C ARG A 237 -4.85 -0.58 -1.41
N ASP A 238 -4.75 0.65 -0.91
CA ASP A 238 -5.94 1.44 -0.51
C ASP A 238 -6.81 1.80 -1.74
N SER A 239 -6.21 2.10 -2.89
CA SER A 239 -6.96 2.28 -4.14
C SER A 239 -7.57 1.00 -4.67
N GLN A 240 -6.93 -0.15 -4.47
CA GLN A 240 -7.55 -1.44 -4.78
C GLN A 240 -8.77 -1.70 -3.90
N ALA A 241 -8.72 -1.38 -2.61
CA ALA A 241 -9.89 -1.47 -1.73
C ALA A 241 -11.04 -0.55 -2.18
N ALA A 242 -10.73 0.67 -2.65
CA ALA A 242 -11.71 1.58 -3.24
C ALA A 242 -12.33 1.02 -4.53
N LYS A 243 -11.53 0.44 -5.42
CA LYS A 243 -12.02 -0.28 -6.60
C LYS A 243 -12.89 -1.49 -6.21
N ASP A 244 -12.53 -2.19 -5.14
CA ASP A 244 -13.26 -3.37 -4.69
C ASP A 244 -14.67 -3.02 -4.19
N LEU A 245 -14.88 -1.85 -3.59
CA LEU A 245 -16.20 -1.29 -3.30
C LEU A 245 -17.01 -1.12 -4.58
N LEU A 246 -16.47 -0.40 -5.58
CA LEU A 246 -17.18 -0.14 -6.82
C LEU A 246 -17.52 -1.42 -7.58
N TYR A 247 -16.59 -2.38 -7.60
CA TYR A 247 -16.83 -3.69 -8.19
C TYR A 247 -17.94 -4.46 -7.47
N ARG A 248 -17.95 -4.51 -6.12
CA ARG A 248 -19.00 -5.20 -5.35
C ARG A 248 -20.38 -4.61 -5.67
N ARG A 249 -20.47 -3.28 -5.76
CA ARG A 249 -21.70 -2.59 -6.16
C ARG A 249 -22.12 -2.93 -7.59
N LEU A 250 -21.20 -2.86 -8.55
CA LEU A 250 -21.46 -3.19 -9.96
C LEU A 250 -21.90 -4.67 -10.11
N ARG A 251 -21.30 -5.57 -9.34
CA ARG A 251 -21.69 -6.99 -9.33
C ARG A 251 -23.12 -7.18 -8.82
N ALA A 252 -23.50 -6.46 -7.76
CA ALA A 252 -24.87 -6.49 -7.24
C ALA A 252 -25.89 -5.94 -8.24
N LEU A 253 -25.53 -4.90 -9.01
CA LEU A 253 -26.36 -4.43 -10.12
C LEU A 253 -26.54 -5.52 -11.20
N ALA A 254 -25.46 -6.20 -11.58
CA ALA A 254 -25.52 -7.30 -12.52
C ALA A 254 -26.37 -8.47 -12.03
N ASP A 255 -26.28 -8.83 -10.74
CA ASP A 255 -27.15 -9.84 -10.13
C ASP A 255 -28.62 -9.41 -10.18
N TYR A 256 -28.90 -8.14 -9.88
CA TYR A 256 -30.25 -7.58 -9.95
C TYR A 256 -30.84 -7.62 -11.37
N GLU A 257 -30.10 -7.17 -12.38
CA GLU A 257 -30.56 -7.23 -13.77
C GLU A 257 -30.81 -8.67 -14.25
N ASN A 258 -29.93 -9.60 -13.86
CA ASN A 258 -30.11 -11.01 -14.19
C ASN A 258 -31.35 -11.59 -13.51
N ALA A 259 -31.61 -11.24 -12.25
CA ALA A 259 -32.82 -11.64 -11.54
C ALA A 259 -34.08 -11.03 -12.20
N ASN A 260 -34.01 -9.79 -12.68
CA ASN A 260 -35.10 -9.15 -13.40
C ASN A 260 -35.42 -9.87 -14.73
N LYS A 261 -34.39 -10.19 -15.53
CA LYS A 261 -34.55 -11.00 -16.75
C LYS A 261 -35.11 -12.40 -16.47
N ALA A 262 -34.74 -13.01 -15.34
CA ALA A 262 -35.27 -14.30 -14.91
C ALA A 262 -36.75 -14.21 -14.51
N LEU A 263 -37.14 -13.14 -13.80
CA LEU A 263 -38.54 -12.85 -13.45
C LEU A 263 -39.40 -12.65 -14.71
N ASP A 264 -38.92 -11.92 -15.71
CA ASP A 264 -39.65 -11.75 -16.98
C ASP A 264 -39.85 -13.08 -17.72
N LYS A 265 -38.85 -13.96 -17.69
CA LYS A 265 -38.96 -15.34 -18.23
C LYS A 265 -39.96 -16.19 -17.43
N ALA A 266 -40.00 -16.04 -16.11
CA ALA A 266 -40.94 -16.75 -15.25
C ALA A 266 -42.38 -16.29 -15.52
N ARG A 267 -42.59 -14.97 -15.67
CA ARG A 267 -43.87 -14.34 -16.02
C ARG A 267 -44.37 -14.80 -17.38
N THR A 268 -43.51 -14.79 -18.41
CA THR A 268 -43.89 -15.24 -19.77
C THR A 268 -44.23 -16.73 -19.83
N ARG A 269 -43.58 -17.57 -19.00
CA ARG A 269 -43.85 -19.01 -18.89
C ARG A 269 -44.95 -19.35 -17.89
N ASN A 270 -45.47 -18.36 -17.16
CA ASN A 270 -46.42 -18.50 -16.05
C ASN A 270 -46.03 -19.60 -15.03
N ARG A 271 -44.73 -19.73 -14.75
CA ARG A 271 -44.16 -20.78 -13.89
C ARG A 271 -43.16 -20.16 -12.92
N GLU A 272 -43.23 -20.56 -11.65
CA GLU A 272 -42.27 -20.15 -10.60
C GLU A 272 -42.17 -18.61 -10.37
N VAL A 273 -43.21 -17.86 -10.76
CA VAL A 273 -43.24 -16.39 -10.73
C VAL A 273 -42.94 -15.84 -9.34
N ARG A 274 -43.60 -16.37 -8.29
CA ARG A 274 -43.42 -15.90 -6.91
C ARG A 274 -41.98 -16.07 -6.41
N THR A 275 -41.34 -17.19 -6.76
CA THR A 275 -39.96 -17.47 -6.36
C THR A 275 -38.99 -16.53 -7.08
N ALA A 276 -39.18 -16.31 -8.38
CA ALA A 276 -38.37 -15.38 -9.16
C ALA A 276 -38.55 -13.93 -8.69
N GLU A 277 -39.75 -13.55 -8.28
CA GLU A 277 -40.08 -12.22 -7.76
C GLU A 277 -39.40 -11.96 -6.41
N SER A 278 -39.48 -12.93 -5.48
CA SER A 278 -38.76 -12.85 -4.20
C SER A 278 -37.25 -12.77 -4.38
N HIS A 279 -36.68 -13.52 -5.32
CA HIS A 279 -35.24 -13.47 -5.63
C HIS A 279 -34.83 -12.12 -6.21
N GLN A 280 -35.58 -11.59 -7.17
CA GLN A 280 -35.34 -10.25 -7.73
C GLN A 280 -35.42 -9.17 -6.66
N GLN A 281 -36.41 -9.24 -5.76
CA GLN A 281 -36.54 -8.29 -4.67
C GLN A 281 -35.33 -8.32 -3.73
N LEU A 282 -34.80 -9.50 -3.40
CA LEU A 282 -33.58 -9.64 -2.59
C LEU A 282 -32.36 -9.02 -3.28
N CYS A 283 -32.17 -9.26 -4.58
CA CYS A 283 -31.08 -8.66 -5.35
C CYS A 283 -31.21 -7.13 -5.42
N CYS A 284 -32.43 -6.60 -5.60
CA CYS A 284 -32.72 -5.18 -5.60
C CYS A 284 -32.33 -4.53 -4.27
N GLN A 285 -32.81 -5.08 -3.15
CA GLN A 285 -32.49 -4.58 -1.81
C GLN A 285 -30.99 -4.59 -1.52
N ARG A 286 -30.27 -5.61 -2.00
CA ARG A 286 -28.81 -5.68 -1.87
C ARG A 286 -28.12 -4.57 -2.66
N PHE A 287 -28.51 -4.37 -3.92
CA PHE A 287 -27.96 -3.31 -4.76
C PHE A 287 -28.24 -1.91 -4.19
N GLU A 288 -29.47 -1.66 -3.72
CA GLU A 288 -29.86 -0.40 -3.08
C GLU A 288 -29.03 -0.15 -1.82
N ARG A 289 -28.92 -1.14 -0.93
CA ARG A 289 -28.11 -1.01 0.30
C ARG A 289 -26.64 -0.67 0.01
N LEU A 290 -26.05 -1.31 -1.01
CA LEU A 290 -24.67 -1.01 -1.42
C LEU A 290 -24.53 0.38 -2.03
N SER A 291 -25.55 0.81 -2.78
CA SER A 291 -25.58 2.14 -3.38
C SER A 291 -25.72 3.22 -2.31
N ASP A 292 -26.60 3.04 -1.32
CA ASP A 292 -26.85 3.99 -0.23
C ASP A 292 -25.70 4.06 0.77
N SER A 293 -25.09 2.92 1.11
CA SER A 293 -23.89 2.95 1.97
C SER A 293 -22.71 3.61 1.26
N ALA A 294 -22.58 3.40 -0.06
CA ALA A 294 -21.58 4.07 -0.86
C ALA A 294 -21.94 5.54 -1.18
N LYS A 295 -23.21 5.96 -1.08
CA LYS A 295 -23.69 7.35 -1.29
C LYS A 295 -24.55 7.81 -0.12
N GLN A 296 -23.97 8.59 0.78
CA GLN A 296 -24.78 9.33 1.75
C GLN A 296 -24.88 10.79 1.32
N GLY A 297 -26.06 11.18 0.84
CA GLY A 297 -26.45 12.58 0.69
C GLY A 297 -26.89 13.16 2.03
N LYS A 298 -26.52 14.41 2.33
CA LYS A 298 -27.19 15.15 3.42
C LYS A 298 -28.66 15.38 3.02
N PRO A 299 -29.66 15.09 3.87
CA PRO A 299 -30.98 15.67 3.68
C PRO A 299 -30.86 17.18 3.94
N HIS A 300 -31.09 18.01 2.92
CA HIS A 300 -31.33 19.42 3.19
C HIS A 300 -32.68 19.55 3.91
N GLY A 301 -32.73 20.45 4.91
CA GLY A 301 -33.92 20.77 5.68
C GLY A 301 -35.12 21.21 4.81
N PRO A 302 -36.30 21.32 5.41
CA PRO A 302 -37.56 21.50 4.69
C PRO A 302 -37.55 22.87 4.00
N GLY A 303 -37.39 22.93 2.67
CA GLY A 303 -37.51 24.22 1.96
C GLY A 303 -37.02 24.33 0.52
N ALA A 304 -36.38 23.34 -0.11
CA ALA A 304 -35.93 23.48 -1.50
C ALA A 304 -36.93 22.82 -2.50
N PRO A 305 -37.37 23.53 -3.55
CA PRO A 305 -38.36 23.03 -4.51
C PRO A 305 -37.77 21.94 -5.43
N ALA A 306 -38.54 20.88 -5.65
CA ALA A 306 -38.15 19.68 -6.42
C ALA A 306 -37.76 19.96 -7.88
N THR A 307 -38.14 21.11 -8.44
CA THR A 307 -37.88 21.51 -9.83
C THR A 307 -36.46 22.02 -10.08
N ALA A 308 -35.67 22.31 -9.04
CA ALA A 308 -34.26 22.71 -9.19
C ALA A 308 -33.29 21.52 -9.37
N LEU A 309 -33.78 20.27 -9.24
CA LEU A 309 -32.95 19.05 -9.24
C LEU A 309 -32.61 18.48 -10.63
N LEU A 310 -33.26 18.94 -11.70
CA LEU A 310 -33.21 18.26 -13.01
C LEU A 310 -32.42 18.99 -14.12
N THR A 311 -31.79 20.14 -13.85
CA THR A 311 -31.26 21.01 -14.93
C THR A 311 -29.80 21.43 -14.81
N LEU A 312 -28.99 20.81 -13.94
CA LEU A 312 -27.54 21.06 -13.91
C LEU A 312 -26.73 19.79 -14.22
N PRO A 313 -25.88 19.78 -15.27
CA PRO A 313 -24.90 18.72 -15.46
C PRO A 313 -23.85 18.83 -14.36
N GLY A 314 -23.74 17.79 -13.54
CA GLY A 314 -22.96 17.81 -12.30
C GLY A 314 -23.80 18.32 -11.12
N SER A 315 -24.69 17.48 -10.60
CA SER A 315 -25.41 17.77 -9.35
C SER A 315 -24.42 17.68 -8.17
N PRO A 316 -24.12 18.77 -7.44
CA PRO A 316 -23.09 18.79 -6.39
C PRO A 316 -23.53 18.14 -5.06
N PHE A 317 -24.64 17.41 -5.06
CA PHE A 317 -25.32 16.98 -3.82
C PHE A 317 -25.25 15.48 -3.52
N LEU A 318 -24.60 14.69 -4.40
CA LEU A 318 -24.34 13.27 -4.14
C LEU A 318 -22.85 13.08 -3.88
N SER A 319 -22.53 12.67 -2.64
CA SER A 319 -21.17 12.37 -2.22
C SER A 319 -21.10 10.98 -1.61
N SER A 320 -20.03 10.25 -1.91
CA SER A 320 -19.67 9.04 -1.18
C SER A 320 -18.78 9.43 0.01
N PRO A 321 -19.21 9.23 1.28
CA PRO A 321 -18.37 9.48 2.44
C PRO A 321 -17.06 8.69 2.36
N GLU A 322 -17.13 7.44 1.90
CA GLU A 322 -15.98 6.56 1.72
C GLU A 322 -14.98 7.09 0.69
N LEU A 323 -15.44 7.47 -0.51
CA LEU A 323 -14.55 7.99 -1.55
C LEU A 323 -14.03 9.40 -1.21
N MET A 324 -14.82 10.20 -0.50
CA MET A 324 -14.37 11.50 0.02
C MET A 324 -13.30 11.35 1.10
N ASP A 325 -13.49 10.45 2.06
CA ASP A 325 -12.49 10.14 3.08
C ASP A 325 -11.20 9.60 2.43
N PHE A 326 -11.32 8.65 1.49
CA PHE A 326 -10.20 8.16 0.69
C PHE A 326 -9.45 9.31 0.00
N ARG A 327 -10.17 10.21 -0.68
CA ARG A 327 -9.59 11.38 -1.35
C ARG A 327 -8.87 12.29 -0.35
N SER A 328 -9.51 12.62 0.77
CA SER A 328 -8.97 13.51 1.80
C SER A 328 -7.70 12.95 2.41
N ARG A 329 -7.74 11.69 2.88
CA ARG A 329 -6.59 10.98 3.45
C ARG A 329 -5.44 10.91 2.45
N ARG A 330 -5.74 10.53 1.20
CA ARG A 330 -4.74 10.48 0.13
C ARG A 330 -4.05 11.83 -0.04
N VAL A 331 -4.79 12.89 -0.30
CA VAL A 331 -4.19 14.22 -0.55
C VAL A 331 -3.33 14.67 0.63
N SER A 332 -3.81 14.49 1.86
CA SER A 332 -3.05 14.82 3.07
C SER A 332 -1.74 14.03 3.17
N SER A 333 -1.78 12.72 2.93
CA SER A 333 -0.60 11.87 3.04
C SER A 333 0.42 12.15 1.94
N PHE A 334 -0.01 12.32 0.69
CA PHE A 334 0.87 12.70 -0.42
C PHE A 334 1.55 14.03 -0.17
N ARG A 335 0.78 15.04 0.27
CA ARG A 335 1.34 16.36 0.58
C ARG A 335 2.42 16.27 1.65
N LYS A 336 2.14 15.56 2.75
CA LYS A 336 3.10 15.40 3.85
C LYS A 336 4.38 14.69 3.38
N ASN A 337 4.24 13.53 2.74
CA ASN A 337 5.39 12.72 2.36
C ASN A 337 6.24 13.36 1.25
N LEU A 338 5.63 14.06 0.29
CA LEU A 338 6.39 14.77 -0.76
C LEU A 338 7.17 15.97 -0.22
N ILE A 339 6.64 16.67 0.78
CA ILE A 339 7.39 17.73 1.48
C ILE A 339 8.57 17.14 2.23
N GLU A 340 8.34 16.10 3.03
CA GLU A 340 9.39 15.41 3.78
C GLU A 340 10.46 14.82 2.85
N LEU A 341 10.06 14.28 1.70
CA LEU A 341 10.97 13.77 0.66
C LEU A 341 11.87 14.88 0.11
N ALA A 342 11.30 16.02 -0.29
CA ALA A 342 12.08 17.14 -0.81
C ALA A 342 13.08 17.69 0.22
N GLU A 343 12.69 17.73 1.51
CA GLU A 343 13.59 18.11 2.60
C GLU A 343 14.76 17.12 2.77
N LEU A 344 14.48 15.81 2.63
CA LEU A 344 15.49 14.76 2.68
C LEU A 344 16.45 14.84 1.49
N GLU A 345 15.93 14.95 0.26
CA GLU A 345 16.75 15.12 -0.95
C GLU A 345 17.68 16.32 -0.84
N LEU A 346 17.18 17.46 -0.33
CA LEU A 346 18.01 18.64 -0.11
C LEU A 346 19.11 18.39 0.94
N LYS A 347 18.78 17.66 2.02
CA LYS A 347 19.75 17.29 3.06
C LYS A 347 20.82 16.35 2.50
N HIS A 348 20.44 15.36 1.70
CA HIS A 348 21.38 14.43 1.08
C HIS A 348 22.29 15.12 0.06
N ALA A 349 21.74 16.01 -0.79
CA ALA A 349 22.51 16.80 -1.75
C ALA A 349 23.55 17.70 -1.04
N LYS A 350 23.15 18.36 0.06
CA LYS A 350 24.07 19.14 0.89
C LYS A 350 25.17 18.28 1.51
N ALA A 351 24.83 17.10 2.02
CA ALA A 351 25.80 16.17 2.59
C ALA A 351 26.81 15.68 1.55
N SER A 352 26.35 15.33 0.34
CA SER A 352 27.21 14.92 -0.78
C SER A 352 28.16 16.04 -1.19
N THR A 353 27.63 17.26 -1.36
CA THR A 353 28.44 18.44 -1.70
C THR A 353 29.50 18.73 -0.64
N LEU A 354 29.15 18.60 0.65
CA LEU A 354 30.08 18.80 1.76
C LEU A 354 31.19 17.75 1.76
N LEU A 355 30.88 16.48 1.53
CA LEU A 355 31.88 15.41 1.42
C LEU A 355 32.87 15.72 0.29
N LEU A 356 32.38 16.05 -0.90
CA LEU A 356 33.21 16.36 -2.06
C LEU A 356 34.10 17.59 -1.81
N ARG A 357 33.54 18.67 -1.25
CA ARG A 357 34.32 19.89 -0.93
C ARG A 357 35.41 19.63 0.10
N ASN A 358 35.10 18.90 1.17
CA ASN A 358 36.08 18.60 2.22
C ASN A 358 37.22 17.75 1.68
N THR A 359 36.93 16.76 0.83
CA THR A 359 37.97 15.97 0.16
C THR A 359 38.81 16.83 -0.76
N LEU A 360 38.19 17.69 -1.59
CA LEU A 360 38.93 18.57 -2.49
C LEU A 360 39.88 19.52 -1.75
N VAL A 361 39.43 20.11 -0.64
CA VAL A 361 40.28 20.98 0.20
C VAL A 361 41.46 20.20 0.76
N THR A 362 41.21 18.97 1.23
CA THR A 362 42.28 18.10 1.76
C THR A 362 43.32 17.79 0.70
N LEU A 363 42.88 17.40 -0.51
CA LEU A 363 43.77 17.07 -1.62
C LEU A 363 44.59 18.28 -2.12
N LYS A 364 44.00 19.49 -2.10
CA LYS A 364 44.72 20.72 -2.49
C LYS A 364 45.75 21.18 -1.46
N GLY A 365 45.60 20.74 -0.20
CA GLY A 365 46.52 21.05 0.89
C GLY A 365 47.67 20.06 1.02
N GLU A 366 47.77 19.06 0.13
CA GLU A 366 48.92 18.14 0.10
C GLU A 366 50.13 18.88 -0.52
N PRO A 367 51.25 19.00 0.23
CA PRO A 367 52.44 19.74 -0.20
C PRO A 367 53.21 19.04 -1.32
#